data_AF-A0A443RX65-F1
#
_entry.id   AF-A0A443RX65-F1
#
_cell.length_a   1.000
_cell.length_b   1.000
_cell.length_c   1.000
_cell.angle_alpha   90.00
_cell.angle_beta   90.00
_cell.angle_gamma   90.00
#
_symmetry.space_group_name_H-M   'P 1'
#
loop_
_entity.id
_entity.type
_entity.pdbx_description
1 polymer ?
#
loop_
_entity_poly.entity_id
_entity_poly.type
_entity_poly.pdbx_seq_one_letter_code
_entity_poly.pdbx_strand_id
1 'polypeptide(L)'
;MLSPNTTIATYVLWKCIEAVYCIGIHQKLAPYPNATIALVYAASVNVIFYTGILEPSCLRPSYVSFMDRLTDHRLHHLNRGLLSIFGTDAAEGYEDFFPDLKPELCSRKFIESILVWVI
;
A
#
# COMPACT_ATOMS: atom_id res chain seq x y z
N MET A 1 -6.87 8.86 9.00
CA MET A 1 -5.84 9.88 8.65
C MET A 1 -4.47 9.56 9.24
N LEU A 2 -3.65 8.89 8.44
CA LEU A 2 -2.27 8.45 8.75
C LEU A 2 -1.30 9.56 9.26
N SER A 3 -1.60 10.84 9.04
CA SER A 3 -0.81 11.96 9.57
C SER A 3 -1.66 13.19 9.87
N PRO A 4 -1.29 14.04 10.85
CA PRO A 4 -2.05 15.24 11.22
C PRO A 4 -2.10 16.31 10.12
N ASN A 5 -1.09 16.36 9.25
CA ASN A 5 -1.01 17.31 8.13
C ASN A 5 -0.43 16.61 6.90
N THR A 6 -1.31 16.26 5.97
CA THR A 6 -0.98 15.50 4.76
C THR A 6 0.01 16.23 3.85
N THR A 7 -0.06 17.56 3.78
CA THR A 7 0.86 18.39 2.98
C THR A 7 2.29 18.30 3.53
N ILE A 8 2.45 18.45 4.84
CA ILE A 8 3.76 18.37 5.49
C ILE A 8 4.32 16.95 5.38
N ALA A 9 3.50 15.94 5.64
CA ALA A 9 3.90 14.54 5.54
C ALA A 9 4.38 14.19 4.12
N THR A 10 3.63 14.62 3.11
CA THR A 10 3.99 14.41 1.69
C THR A 10 5.29 15.12 1.34
N TYR A 11 5.48 16.36 1.82
CA TYR A 11 6.72 17.10 1.60
C TYR A 11 7.94 16.41 2.22
N VAL A 12 7.82 15.98 3.48
CA VAL A 12 8.88 15.27 4.20
C VAL A 12 9.21 13.95 3.47
N LEU A 13 8.20 13.20 3.05
CA LEU A 13 8.38 11.97 2.28
C LEU A 13 9.19 12.20 1.00
N TRP A 14 8.84 13.22 0.21
CA TRP A 14 9.57 13.57 -1.01
C TRP A 14 11.01 14.01 -0.72
N LYS A 15 11.24 14.75 0.36
CA LYS A 15 12.59 15.09 0.81
C LYS A 15 13.40 13.88 1.23
N CYS A 16 12.79 12.90 1.89
CA CYS A 16 13.44 11.62 2.20
C CYS A 16 13.81 10.86 0.93
N ILE A 17 12.90 10.77 -0.05
CA ILE A 17 13.17 10.10 -1.34
C ILE A 17 14.31 10.79 -2.09
N GLU A 18 14.30 12.13 -2.15
CA GLU A 18 15.37 12.93 -2.74
C GLU A 18 16.72 12.67 -2.05
N ALA A 19 16.75 12.69 -0.72
CA ALA A 19 17.96 12.45 0.06
C ALA A 19 18.53 11.04 -0.19
N VAL A 20 17.67 10.01 -0.17
CA VAL A 20 18.06 8.61 -0.47
C VAL A 20 18.61 8.50 -1.89
N TYR A 21 17.99 9.16 -2.86
CA TYR A 21 18.46 9.17 -4.24
C TYR A 21 19.85 9.83 -4.35
N CYS A 22 20.06 10.99 -3.72
CA CYS A 22 21.35 11.67 -3.69
C CYS A 22 22.44 10.80 -3.05
N ILE A 23 22.16 10.17 -1.91
CA ILE A 23 23.08 9.23 -1.25
C ILE A 23 23.42 8.07 -2.18
N GLY A 24 22.43 7.50 -2.86
CA GLY A 24 22.62 6.41 -3.82
C GLY A 24 23.49 6.80 -5.02
N ILE A 25 23.37 8.04 -5.51
CA ILE A 25 24.24 8.57 -6.57
C ILE A 25 25.67 8.76 -6.07
N HIS A 26 25.86 9.34 -4.88
CA HIS A 26 27.18 9.51 -4.26
C HIS A 26 27.90 8.17 -4.05
N GLN A 27 27.15 7.11 -3.72
CA GLN A 27 27.67 5.75 -3.53
C GLN A 27 27.78 4.93 -4.82
N LYS A 28 27.42 5.50 -5.99
CA LYS A 28 27.37 4.80 -7.30
C LYS A 28 26.43 3.57 -7.31
N LEU A 29 25.43 3.55 -6.43
CA LEU A 29 24.41 2.49 -6.35
C LEU A 29 23.17 2.80 -7.20
N ALA A 30 22.89 4.08 -7.43
CA ALA A 30 21.74 4.50 -8.22
C ALA A 30 22.11 4.58 -9.72
N PRO A 31 21.22 4.15 -10.63
CA PRO A 31 21.45 4.24 -12.06
C PRO A 31 21.61 5.70 -12.53
N TYR A 32 22.55 5.91 -13.45
CA TYR A 32 22.81 7.18 -14.14
C TYR A 32 21.52 7.75 -14.80
N PRO A 33 21.46 9.04 -15.16
CA PRO A 33 20.26 9.90 -15.17
C PRO A 33 19.10 9.47 -16.09
N ASN A 34 19.31 8.49 -16.97
CA ASN A 34 18.29 7.96 -17.86
C ASN A 34 17.16 7.24 -17.11
N ALA A 35 17.46 6.64 -15.95
CA ALA A 35 16.47 5.91 -15.14
C ALA A 35 15.76 6.79 -14.09
N THR A 36 16.20 8.03 -13.89
CA THR A 36 15.68 8.91 -12.83
C THR A 36 14.19 9.17 -12.98
N ILE A 37 13.71 9.41 -14.22
CA ILE A 37 12.29 9.64 -14.49
C ILE A 37 11.46 8.41 -14.11
N ALA A 38 11.92 7.22 -14.49
CA ALA A 38 11.25 5.96 -14.15
C ALA A 38 11.23 5.72 -12.63
N LEU A 39 12.32 6.03 -11.91
CA LEU A 39 12.39 5.92 -10.46
C LEU A 39 11.43 6.87 -9.76
N VAL A 40 11.38 8.14 -10.19
CA VAL A 40 10.45 9.13 -9.62
C VAL A 40 9.00 8.72 -9.90
N TYR A 41 8.71 8.22 -11.10
CA TYR A 41 7.39 7.66 -11.41
C TYR A 41 7.04 6.47 -10.51
N ALA A 42 7.95 5.50 -10.38
CA ALA A 42 7.75 4.33 -9.53
C ALA A 42 7.54 4.72 -8.04
N ALA A 43 8.32 5.67 -7.53
CA ALA A 43 8.15 6.20 -6.18
C ALA A 43 6.78 6.86 -6.01
N SER A 44 6.34 7.66 -7.00
CA SER A 44 5.01 8.29 -6.99
C SER A 44 3.88 7.24 -6.94
N VAL A 45 3.97 6.23 -7.81
CA VAL A 45 3.00 5.12 -7.86
C VAL A 45 3.01 4.35 -6.54
N ASN A 46 4.18 4.07 -5.95
CA ASN A 46 4.27 3.41 -4.65
C ASN A 46 3.54 4.18 -3.54
N VAL A 47 3.68 5.51 -3.47
CA VAL A 47 2.94 6.33 -2.50
C VAL A 47 1.44 6.22 -2.72
N ILE A 48 0.97 6.30 -3.96
CA ILE A 48 -0.44 6.12 -4.30
C ILE A 48 -0.93 4.73 -3.88
N PHE A 49 -0.16 3.67 -4.15
CA PHE A 49 -0.52 2.30 -3.76
C PHE A 49 -0.62 2.12 -2.24
N TYR A 50 0.39 2.61 -1.51
CA TYR A 50 0.39 2.53 -0.05
C TYR A 50 -0.82 3.25 0.55
N THR A 51 -1.09 4.46 0.05
CA THR A 51 -2.24 5.26 0.51
C THR A 51 -3.56 4.58 0.14
N GLY A 52 -3.68 3.99 -1.06
CA GLY A 52 -4.91 3.35 -1.52
C GLY A 52 -5.22 2.00 -0.88
N ILE A 53 -4.20 1.32 -0.33
CA ILE A 53 -4.40 0.11 0.45
C ILE A 53 -4.90 0.47 1.85
N LEU A 54 -4.30 1.47 2.52
CA LEU A 54 -4.60 1.78 3.92
C LEU A 54 -5.74 2.79 4.12
N GLU A 55 -5.84 3.80 3.28
CA GLU A 55 -6.81 4.90 3.43
C GLU A 55 -7.31 5.35 2.05
N PRO A 56 -8.09 4.50 1.34
CA PRO A 56 -8.55 4.75 -0.02
C PRO A 56 -9.39 6.04 -0.15
N SER A 57 -10.07 6.48 0.91
CA SER A 57 -10.85 7.73 0.94
C SER A 57 -9.99 8.99 0.84
N CYS A 58 -8.69 8.92 1.15
CA CYS A 58 -7.75 10.01 0.94
C CYS A 58 -7.33 10.20 -0.53
N LEU A 59 -7.63 9.25 -1.41
CA LEU A 59 -7.25 9.32 -2.83
C LEU A 59 -8.38 9.87 -3.70
N ARG A 60 -7.98 10.56 -4.78
CA ARG A 60 -8.92 10.93 -5.84
C ARG A 60 -9.43 9.67 -6.55
N PRO A 61 -10.71 9.61 -6.94
CA PRO A 61 -11.29 8.44 -7.63
C PRO A 61 -10.51 8.01 -8.88
N SER A 62 -9.93 8.97 -9.62
CA SER A 62 -9.10 8.67 -10.80
C SER A 62 -7.86 7.85 -10.48
N TYR A 63 -7.26 8.01 -9.30
CA TYR A 63 -6.11 7.22 -8.87
C TYR A 63 -6.53 5.82 -8.45
N VAL A 64 -7.70 5.68 -7.82
CA VAL A 64 -8.27 4.37 -7.50
C VAL A 64 -8.53 3.58 -8.78
N SER A 65 -9.19 4.17 -9.78
CA SER A 65 -9.40 3.51 -11.08
C SER A 65 -8.10 3.23 -11.85
N PHE A 66 -7.04 4.01 -11.64
CA PHE A 66 -5.73 3.72 -12.20
C PHE A 66 -5.10 2.48 -11.54
N MET A 67 -5.09 2.41 -10.20
CA MET A 67 -4.59 1.27 -9.46
C MET A 67 -5.35 -0.02 -9.80
N ASP A 68 -6.68 0.07 -9.89
CA ASP A 68 -7.55 -1.06 -10.17
C ASP A 68 -7.25 -1.66 -11.56
N ARG A 69 -7.08 -0.80 -12.57
CA ARG A 69 -6.65 -1.21 -13.91
C ARG A 69 -5.22 -1.75 -13.95
N LEU A 70 -4.30 -1.15 -13.19
CA LEU A 70 -2.90 -1.61 -13.15
C LEU A 70 -2.77 -2.99 -12.51
N THR A 71 -3.65 -3.32 -11.57
CA THR A 71 -3.63 -4.58 -10.82
C THR A 71 -4.57 -5.64 -11.36
N ASP A 72 -5.28 -5.36 -12.45
CA ASP A 72 -6.30 -6.27 -13.00
C ASP A 72 -7.34 -6.66 -11.94
N HIS A 73 -7.86 -5.65 -11.23
CA HIS A 73 -8.85 -5.80 -10.16
C HIS A 73 -8.44 -6.65 -8.95
N ARG A 74 -7.15 -7.01 -8.82
CA ARG A 74 -6.68 -7.85 -7.70
C ARG A 74 -6.75 -7.17 -6.33
N LEU A 75 -6.86 -5.84 -6.28
CA LEU A 75 -6.98 -5.09 -5.03
C LEU A 75 -8.30 -5.34 -4.28
N HIS A 76 -9.31 -5.87 -4.98
CA HIS A 76 -10.58 -6.32 -4.38
C HIS A 76 -10.44 -7.64 -3.61
N HIS A 77 -9.41 -8.43 -3.91
CA HIS A 77 -9.13 -9.70 -3.21
C HIS A 77 -8.19 -9.54 -2.00
N LEU A 78 -8.05 -8.32 -1.48
CA LEU A 78 -7.28 -8.09 -0.26
C LEU A 78 -8.20 -8.25 0.95
N ASN A 79 -7.76 -9.04 1.93
CA ASN A 79 -8.46 -9.14 3.21
C ASN A 79 -8.26 -7.84 4.01
N ARG A 80 -9.11 -6.86 3.74
CA ARG A 80 -9.10 -5.52 4.36
C ARG A 80 -9.63 -5.55 5.79
N GLY A 81 -10.37 -6.60 6.18
CA GLY A 81 -10.77 -6.83 7.56
C GLY A 81 -9.59 -6.99 8.53
N LEU A 82 -8.44 -7.50 8.05
CA LEU A 82 -7.22 -7.53 8.86
C LEU A 82 -6.53 -6.17 8.99
N LEU A 83 -6.71 -5.29 7.99
CA LEU A 83 -6.10 -3.96 7.99
C LEU A 83 -6.84 -3.02 8.94
N SER A 84 -8.16 -3.18 9.12
CA SER A 84 -8.95 -2.36 10.04
C SER A 84 -8.47 -2.45 11.50
N ILE A 85 -7.83 -3.57 11.89
CA ILE A 85 -7.24 -3.76 13.23
C ILE A 85 -6.17 -2.70 13.56
N PHE A 86 -5.50 -2.16 12.53
CA PHE A 86 -4.50 -1.10 12.70
C PHE A 86 -5.11 0.31 12.81
N GLY A 87 -6.44 0.42 12.91
CA GLY A 87 -7.14 1.71 12.95
C GLY A 87 -7.12 2.45 11.62
N THR A 88 -6.95 1.72 10.51
CA THR A 88 -6.94 2.29 9.16
C THR A 88 -8.31 2.13 8.50
N ASP A 89 -8.71 3.10 7.68
CA ASP A 89 -9.97 3.09 6.93
C ASP A 89 -9.88 2.24 5.64
N ALA A 90 -9.08 1.17 5.67
CA ALA A 90 -8.72 0.35 4.52
C ALA A 90 -9.91 -0.38 3.89
N ALA A 91 -10.95 -0.67 4.68
CA ALA A 91 -12.17 -1.34 4.20
C ALA A 91 -13.16 -0.37 3.52
N GLU A 92 -12.96 0.94 3.64
CA GLU A 92 -13.87 1.93 3.08
C GLU A 92 -13.87 1.89 1.54
N GLY A 93 -15.04 1.74 0.93
CA GLY A 93 -15.20 1.72 -0.53
C GLY A 93 -14.81 0.40 -1.21
N TYR A 94 -14.57 -0.67 -0.46
CA TYR A 94 -14.32 -2.01 -0.97
C TYR A 94 -15.30 -3.03 -0.39
N GLU A 95 -15.47 -4.16 -1.09
CA GLU A 95 -16.27 -5.29 -0.62
C GLU A 95 -15.54 -6.03 0.52
N ASP A 96 -16.31 -6.65 1.42
CA ASP A 96 -15.73 -7.52 2.44
C ASP A 96 -15.26 -8.82 1.77
N PHE A 97 -13.97 -9.11 1.88
CA PHE A 97 -13.35 -10.25 1.22
C PHE A 97 -12.55 -11.07 2.23
N PHE A 98 -12.95 -12.33 2.39
CA PHE A 98 -12.19 -13.33 3.12
C PHE A 98 -11.72 -14.42 2.15
N PRO A 99 -10.40 -14.65 2.00
CA PRO A 99 -9.88 -15.65 1.08
C PRO A 99 -10.23 -17.07 1.54
N ASP A 100 -10.44 -17.98 0.58
CA ASP A 100 -10.55 -19.41 0.85
C ASP A 100 -9.16 -19.98 1.22
N LEU A 101 -8.93 -20.13 2.52
CA LEU A 101 -7.64 -20.52 3.07
C LEU A 101 -7.59 -22.03 3.27
N LYS A 102 -6.65 -22.69 2.58
CA LYS A 102 -6.37 -24.11 2.80
C LYS A 102 -5.68 -24.30 4.15
N PRO A 103 -6.28 -25.03 5.11
CA PRO A 103 -5.72 -25.19 6.46
C PRO A 103 -4.30 -25.77 6.47
N GLU A 104 -3.97 -26.61 5.48
CA GLU A 104 -2.65 -27.23 5.32
C GLU A 104 -1.50 -26.23 5.15
N LEU A 105 -1.78 -25.04 4.62
CA LEU A 105 -0.79 -23.99 4.35
C LEU A 105 -0.79 -22.89 5.42
N CYS A 106 -1.69 -22.96 6.39
CA CYS A 106 -1.84 -21.96 7.43
C CYS A 106 -1.02 -22.32 8.67
N SER A 107 -0.47 -21.31 9.35
CA SER A 107 0.18 -21.51 10.63
C SER A 107 -0.83 -22.01 11.67
N ARG A 108 -0.43 -22.96 12.50
CA ARG A 108 -1.28 -23.54 13.54
C ARG A 108 -1.88 -22.47 14.47
N LYS A 109 -1.09 -21.45 14.84
CA LYS A 109 -1.56 -20.32 15.66
C LYS A 109 -2.68 -19.51 14.99
N PHE A 110 -2.63 -19.38 13.66
CA PHE A 110 -3.63 -18.65 12.90
C PHE A 110 -4.93 -19.44 12.80
N ILE A 111 -4.83 -20.75 12.57
CA ILE A 111 -5.98 -21.67 12.53
C ILE A 111 -6.69 -21.69 13.90
N GLU A 112 -5.92 -21.79 14.99
CA GLU A 112 -6.46 -21.79 16.35
C GLU A 112 -7.19 -20.48 16.70
N SER A 113 -6.71 -19.33 16.20
CA SER A 113 -7.37 -18.04 16.41
C SER A 113 -8.63 -17.84 15.58
N ILE A 114 -8.72 -18.39 14.36
CA ILE A 114 -9.85 -18.16 13.45
C ILE A 114 -10.97 -19.18 13.63
N LEU A 115 -10.66 -20.43 13.99
CA LEU A 115 -11.69 -21.46 14.24
C LEU A 115 -12.70 -21.05 15.33
N VAL A 116 -12.31 -20.19 16.27
CA VAL A 116 -13.22 -19.67 17.31
C VAL A 116 -14.26 -18.69 16.76
N TRP A 117 -13.99 -18.05 15.62
CA TRP A 117 -14.86 -17.01 15.02
C TRP A 117 -15.66 -17.49 13.80
N VAL A 118 -15.47 -18.73 13.36
CA VAL A 118 -16.12 -19.31 12.15
C VAL A 118 -17.17 -20.37 12.51
N ILE A 119 -17.28 -20.78 13.79
CA ILE A 119 -18.34 -21.66 14.34
C ILE A 119 -19.44 -20.79 14.96
#